data_AF-A0A4R9PGN9-F1
#
_entry.id   AF-A0A4R9PGN9-F1
#
_cell.length_a   1.000
_cell.length_b   1.000
_cell.length_c   1.000
_cell.angle_alpha   90.00
_cell.angle_beta   90.00
_cell.angle_gamma   90.00
#
_symmetry.space_group_name_H-M   'P 1'
#
loop_
_entity.id
_entity.type
_entity.pdbx_description
1 polymer ?
#
loop_
_entity_poly.entity_id
_entity_poly.type
_entity_poly.pdbx_seq_one_letter_code
_entity_poly.pdbx_strand_id
1 'polypeptide(L)' 'MFISLQISNVDRLPAGTSASYAARDRSFEIGRENCDWTL' A
#
# COMPACT_ATOMS: atom_id res chain seq x y z
N MET A 1 -0.49 15.43 -9.72
CA MET A 1 0.74 14.80 -9.18
C MET A 1 0.56 13.29 -9.18
N PHE A 2 1.58 12.51 -9.55
CA PHE A 2 1.52 11.04 -9.56
C PHE A 2 2.28 10.48 -8.37
N ILE A 3 1.64 9.61 -7.60
CA ILE A 3 2.24 8.97 -6.43
C ILE A 3 2.04 7.45 -6.57
N SER A 4 3.12 6.70 -6.40
CA SER A 4 3.12 5.24 -6.42
C SER A 4 3.78 4.66 -5.17
N LEU A 5 3.16 3.63 -4.60
CA LEU A 5 3.71 2.85 -3.49
C LEU A 5 3.88 1.39 -3.91
N GLN A 6 4.96 0.78 -3.42
CA GLN A 6 5.27 -0.62 -3.69
C GLN A 6 5.73 -1.31 -2.40
N ILE A 7 5.20 -2.50 -2.16
CA ILE A 7 5.59 -3.36 -1.04
C ILE A 7 6.68 -4.32 -1.55
N SER A 8 7.86 -4.29 -0.92
CA SER A 8 9.01 -5.09 -1.37
C SER A 8 9.02 -6.52 -0.81
N ASN A 9 8.43 -6.73 0.38
CA ASN A 9 8.35 -8.03 1.06
C ASN A 9 7.04 -8.76 0.71
N VAL A 10 6.82 -8.99 -0.58
CA VAL A 10 5.59 -9.60 -1.10
C VAL A 10 5.34 -11.02 -0.61
N ASP A 11 6.39 -11.74 -0.24
CA ASP A 11 6.35 -13.08 0.35
C ASP A 11 5.61 -13.13 1.70
N ARG A 12 5.51 -11.98 2.38
CA ARG A 12 4.84 -11.83 3.68
C ARG A 12 3.43 -11.27 3.56
N LEU A 13 2.96 -10.97 2.35
CA LEU A 13 1.63 -10.41 2.15
C LEU A 13 0.55 -11.48 2.27
N PRO A 14 -0.56 -11.18 2.96
CA PRO A 14 -1.75 -12.02 2.92
C PRO A 14 -2.21 -12.24 1.47
N ALA A 15 -2.75 -13.43 1.20
CA ALA A 15 -3.31 -13.74 -0.11
C ALA A 15 -4.43 -12.74 -0.45
N GLY A 16 -4.31 -12.10 -1.62
CA GLY A 16 -5.27 -11.09 -2.09
C GLY A 16 -4.91 -9.64 -1.75
N THR A 17 -3.82 -9.39 -1.04
CA THR A 17 -3.34 -8.01 -0.80
C THR A 17 -2.62 -7.46 -2.04
N SER A 18 -2.99 -6.26 -2.46
CA SER A 18 -2.28 -5.57 -3.54
C SER A 18 -0.87 -5.18 -3.09
N ALA A 19 0.13 -5.54 -3.90
CA ALA A 19 1.54 -5.22 -3.65
C ALA A 19 1.96 -3.84 -4.19
N SER A 20 1.09 -3.18 -4.96
CA SER A 20 1.34 -1.87 -5.55
C SER A 20 0.08 -1.02 -5.60
N TYR A 21 0.27 0.28 -5.37
CA TYR A 21 -0.79 1.28 -5.35
C TYR A 21 -0.33 2.50 -6.13
N ALA A 22 -1.21 3.07 -6.95
CA ALA A 22 -0.93 4.26 -7.73
C ALA A 22 -2.13 5.19 -7.74
N ALA A 23 -1.89 6.46 -7.44
CA ALA A 23 -2.90 7.50 -7.49
C ALA A 23 -2.41 8.67 -8.35
N ARG A 24 -3.33 9.18 -9.16
CA ARG A 24 -3.13 10.36 -9.99
C ARG A 24 -4.10 11.43 -9.50
N ASP A 25 -3.55 12.55 -9.08
CA ASP A 25 -4.28 13.73 -8.59
C ASP A 25 -5.05 13.55 -7.27
N ARG A 26 -4.92 12.39 -6.60
CA ARG A 26 -5.40 12.11 -5.24
C ARG A 26 -4.29 11.57 -4.33
N SER A 27 -4.43 11.83 -3.04
CA SER A 27 -3.67 11.19 -1.96
C SER A 27 -4.23 9.79 -1.67
N PHE A 28 -3.41 8.90 -1.12
CA PHE A 28 -3.88 7.69 -0.45
C PHE A 28 -3.53 7.80 1.05
N GLU A 29 -4.37 7.20 1.90
CA GLU A 29 -4.21 7.26 3.35
C GLU A 29 -3.47 6.01 3.81
N ILE A 30 -2.19 6.15 4.18
CA ILE A 30 -1.45 5.04 4.79
C ILE A 30 -1.81 5.03 6.28
N GLY A 31 -2.72 4.14 6.66
CA GLY A 31 -3.06 3.85 8.04
C GLY A 31 -2.06 2.88 8.67
N ARG A 32 -1.90 2.93 9.99
CA ARG A 32 -1.21 1.89 10.76
C ARG A 32 -2.15 1.40 11.83
N GLU A 33 -2.66 0.19 11.68
CA GLU A 33 -3.51 -0.47 12.67
C GLU A 33 -2.79 -1.72 13.18
N ASN A 34 -2.70 -1.90 14.51
CA ASN A 34 -2.07 -3.07 15.13
C ASN A 34 -0.63 -3.37 14.67
N CYS A 35 0.15 -2.33 14.36
CA CYS A 35 1.50 -2.45 13.79
C CYS A 35 1.59 -2.97 12.35
N ASP A 36 0.46 -3.19 11.69
CA ASP A 36 0.36 -3.44 10.26
C ASP A 36 0.03 -2.15 9.52
N TRP A 37 0.62 -1.99 8.34
CA TRP A 37 0.32 -0.86 7.46
C TRP A 37 -0.92 -1.21 6.65
N THR A 38 -1.95 -0.40 6.76
CA THR A 38 -3.16 -0.46 5.93
C THR A 38 -3.06 0.64 4.89
N LEU A 39 -3.50 0.34 3.67
CA LEU A 39 -3.43 1.24 2.51
C LEU A 39 -4.84 1.46 1.97
#